data_AF-A0A2G9GKP4-F1
#
_entry.id   AF-A0A2G9GKP4-F1
#
_cell.length_a   1.000
_cell.length_b   1.000
_cell.length_c   1.000
_cell.angle_alpha   90.00
_cell.angle_beta   90.00
_cell.angle_gamma   90.00
#
_symmetry.space_group_name_H-M   'P 1'
#
loop_
_entity.id
_entity.type
_entity.pdbx_description
1 polymer ?
#
loop_
_entity_poly.entity_id
_entity_poly.type
_entity_poly.pdbx_seq_one_letter_code
_entity_poly.pdbx_strand_id
1 'polypeptide(L)'
;MGVQLFQAQINLMIQFVVILLISIGSFVHASSLEQADHMENYIAKTYFEKYDSLIERIFDNYIANEIPLGLSEVITDKNHVMPALSELERRIIGEGSHRRLSSSIRFKLQPELKSELTAHSCEVIIIERLPSGVFADPFELQHLVQRGVFTDAAVFGDTNLELPSFCANRSVVEVHMSIPSKVLSRYEDDLDVNVEVPLHARYPPLGVDFSRVEFGQPDLLICCSTEENALNRSCLSMPTNDISDYKGSPVIWDIPCGIKEHATVVSAVIFGFAIVTAVLIVLTSICYSDSQGSNKIKKQ
;
A
#
# COMPACT_ATOMS: atom_id res chain seq x y z
N MET A 1 31.13 -48.72 8.02
CA MET A 1 30.10 -48.25 7.08
C MET A 1 29.21 -47.12 7.63
N GLY A 2 29.43 -46.60 8.84
CA GLY A 2 28.63 -45.49 9.41
C GLY A 2 29.15 -44.09 9.08
N VAL A 3 30.47 -43.92 8.92
CA VAL A 3 31.09 -42.60 8.69
C VAL A 3 30.73 -42.02 7.32
N GLN A 4 30.62 -42.85 6.27
CA GLN A 4 30.25 -42.37 4.93
C GLN A 4 28.77 -41.99 4.80
N LEU A 5 27.88 -42.63 5.57
CA LEU A 5 26.45 -42.30 5.56
C LEU A 5 26.19 -40.98 6.30
N PHE A 6 26.89 -40.75 7.41
CA PHE A 6 26.84 -39.49 8.16
C PHE A 6 27.39 -38.31 7.34
N GLN A 7 28.51 -38.52 6.64
CA GLN A 7 29.08 -37.54 5.72
C GLN A 7 28.10 -37.18 4.58
N ALA A 8 27.39 -38.18 4.03
CA ALA A 8 26.41 -37.96 2.97
C ALA A 8 25.18 -37.18 3.44
N GLN A 9 24.70 -37.42 4.67
CA GLN A 9 23.58 -36.66 5.24
C GLN A 9 23.95 -35.21 5.54
N ILE A 10 25.17 -34.96 6.04
CA ILE A 10 25.68 -33.59 6.24
C ILE A 10 25.80 -32.86 4.90
N ASN A 11 26.34 -33.50 3.87
CA ASN A 11 26.48 -32.89 2.55
C ASN A 11 25.11 -32.56 1.93
N LEU A 12 24.08 -33.39 2.14
CA LEU A 12 22.73 -33.15 1.66
C LEU A 12 22.05 -31.98 2.42
N MET A 13 22.24 -31.89 3.74
CA MET A 13 21.75 -30.77 4.54
C MET A 13 22.41 -29.45 4.12
N ILE A 14 23.72 -29.46 3.88
CA ILE A 14 24.45 -28.27 3.39
C ILE A 14 23.94 -27.87 2.01
N GLN A 15 23.70 -28.81 1.09
CA GLN A 15 23.13 -28.51 -0.21
C GLN A 15 21.73 -27.90 -0.12
N PHE A 16 20.87 -28.40 0.77
CA PHE A 16 19.54 -27.81 1.00
C PHE A 16 19.63 -26.40 1.56
N VAL A 17 20.52 -26.15 2.51
CA VAL A 17 20.75 -24.81 3.09
C VAL A 17 21.27 -23.85 2.03
N VAL A 18 22.20 -24.28 1.17
CA VAL A 18 22.74 -23.45 0.09
C VAL A 18 21.66 -23.14 -0.96
N ILE A 19 20.84 -24.11 -1.36
CA ILE A 19 19.73 -23.89 -2.30
C ILE A 19 18.70 -22.94 -1.68
N LEU A 20 18.38 -23.08 -0.39
CA LEU A 20 17.48 -22.18 0.32
C LEU A 20 18.04 -20.76 0.37
N LEU A 21 19.33 -20.59 0.68
CA LEU A 21 20.00 -19.29 0.71
C LEU A 21 20.07 -18.64 -0.68
N ILE A 22 20.31 -19.41 -1.75
CA ILE A 22 20.27 -18.92 -3.12
C ILE A 22 18.84 -18.54 -3.52
N SER A 23 17.83 -19.33 -3.12
CA SER A 23 16.42 -19.01 -3.39
C SER A 23 15.99 -17.73 -2.67
N ILE A 24 16.42 -17.53 -1.42
CA ILE A 24 16.17 -16.30 -0.66
C ILE A 24 16.90 -15.12 -1.32
N GLY A 25 18.17 -15.30 -1.69
CA GLY A 25 18.96 -14.25 -2.35
C GLY A 25 18.38 -13.81 -3.69
N SER A 26 17.94 -14.75 -4.53
CA SER A 26 17.29 -14.46 -5.81
C SER A 26 15.92 -13.81 -5.65
N PHE A 27 15.16 -14.18 -4.61
CA PHE A 27 13.86 -13.58 -4.31
C PHE A 27 14.02 -12.12 -3.82
N VAL A 28 15.00 -11.87 -2.96
CA VAL A 28 15.34 -10.52 -2.47
C VAL A 28 15.86 -9.64 -3.61
N HIS A 29 16.71 -10.17 -4.49
CA HIS A 29 17.29 -9.39 -5.60
C HIS A 29 16.26 -9.05 -6.69
N ALA A 30 15.35 -9.99 -7.02
CA ALA A 30 14.27 -9.76 -7.98
C ALA A 30 13.28 -8.70 -7.48
N SER A 31 12.95 -8.71 -6.17
CA SER A 31 12.07 -7.69 -5.58
C SER A 31 12.66 -6.28 -5.61
N SER A 32 14.00 -6.15 -5.52
CA SER A 32 14.66 -4.84 -5.51
C SER A 32 14.84 -4.20 -6.89
N LEU A 33 14.88 -4.99 -7.97
CA LEU A 33 15.21 -4.48 -9.31
C LEU A 33 13.98 -3.96 -10.08
N GLU A 34 12.79 -4.55 -9.86
CA GLU A 34 11.56 -4.08 -10.52
C GLU A 34 10.95 -2.83 -9.86
N GLN A 35 11.35 -2.49 -8.63
CA GLN A 35 10.82 -1.34 -7.90
C GLN A 35 11.61 -0.04 -8.13
N ALA A 36 12.77 -0.12 -8.78
CA ALA A 36 13.70 1.00 -8.91
C ALA A 36 13.39 1.97 -10.06
N ASP A 37 12.63 1.57 -11.08
CA ASP A 37 12.54 2.32 -12.36
C ASP A 37 11.33 3.29 -12.45
N HIS A 38 10.35 3.19 -11.55
CA HIS A 38 9.16 4.06 -11.51
C HIS A 38 9.20 5.15 -10.43
N MET A 39 10.28 5.19 -9.63
CA MET A 39 10.26 5.86 -8.33
C MET A 39 10.55 7.37 -8.39
N GLU A 40 10.74 7.99 -9.56
CA GLU A 40 11.17 9.41 -9.64
C GLU A 40 10.03 10.45 -9.59
N ASN A 41 8.75 10.03 -9.70
CA ASN A 41 7.63 10.98 -9.90
C ASN A 41 6.68 11.16 -8.70
N TYR A 42 6.99 10.55 -7.55
CA TYR A 42 6.13 10.59 -6.37
C TYR A 42 6.38 11.81 -5.49
N ILE A 43 5.30 12.50 -5.13
CA ILE A 43 5.33 13.70 -4.28
C ILE A 43 5.71 13.31 -2.85
N ALA A 44 5.06 12.30 -2.29
CA ALA A 44 5.30 11.85 -0.93
C ALA A 44 6.74 11.32 -0.75
N LYS A 45 7.36 10.76 -1.79
CA LYS A 45 8.76 10.29 -1.72
C LYS A 45 9.72 11.38 -1.24
N THR A 46 9.66 12.57 -1.83
CA THR A 46 10.57 13.67 -1.50
C THR A 46 10.43 14.08 -0.03
N TYR A 47 9.21 14.01 0.51
CA TYR A 47 8.99 14.21 1.94
C TYR A 47 9.66 13.11 2.77
N PHE A 48 9.43 11.85 2.43
CA PHE A 48 9.94 10.70 3.21
C PHE A 48 11.45 10.46 3.06
N GLU A 49 12.10 11.03 2.03
CA GLU A 49 13.57 11.10 1.95
C GLU A 49 14.16 12.10 2.96
N LYS A 50 13.38 13.10 3.37
CA LYS A 50 13.80 14.13 4.35
C LYS A 50 13.34 13.80 5.77
N TYR A 51 12.22 13.10 5.92
CA TYR A 51 11.60 12.78 7.20
C TYR A 51 11.26 11.28 7.29
N ASP A 52 11.77 10.61 8.32
CA ASP A 52 11.57 9.16 8.51
C ASP A 52 10.14 8.75 8.91
N SER A 53 9.25 9.72 9.17
CA SER A 53 7.87 9.46 9.62
C SER A 53 6.92 10.59 9.24
N LEU A 54 5.62 10.27 9.17
CA LEU A 54 4.58 11.25 8.85
C LEU A 54 4.31 12.17 10.05
N ILE A 55 4.72 13.43 9.93
CA ILE A 55 4.42 14.50 10.90
C ILE A 55 3.39 15.42 10.25
N GLU A 56 2.12 15.33 10.67
CA GLU A 56 0.97 15.98 10.00
C GLU A 56 1.22 17.44 9.65
N ARG A 57 1.55 18.28 10.64
CA ARG A 57 1.77 19.72 10.41
C ARG A 57 2.89 20.02 9.40
N ILE A 58 3.94 19.20 9.38
CA ILE A 58 5.05 19.39 8.43
C ILE A 58 4.62 18.90 7.05
N PHE A 59 3.89 17.79 6.99
CA PHE A 59 3.35 17.27 5.74
C PHE A 59 2.32 18.23 5.12
N ASP A 60 1.43 18.81 5.92
CA ASP A 60 0.50 19.87 5.47
C ASP A 60 1.25 21.05 4.87
N ASN A 61 2.30 21.52 5.55
CA ASN A 61 3.13 22.60 5.05
C ASN A 61 3.89 22.22 3.77
N TYR A 62 4.33 20.96 3.67
CA TYR A 62 4.98 20.41 2.49
C TYR A 62 4.02 20.36 1.30
N ILE A 63 2.81 19.83 1.48
CA ILE A 63 1.77 19.79 0.44
C ILE A 63 1.38 21.21 -0.01
N ALA A 64 1.26 22.15 0.92
CA ALA A 64 0.84 23.51 0.61
C ALA A 64 1.91 24.38 -0.07
N ASN A 65 3.20 24.15 0.21
CA ASN A 65 4.27 25.09 -0.18
C ASN A 65 5.48 24.48 -0.90
N GLU A 66 5.76 23.19 -0.69
CA GLU A 66 7.00 22.53 -1.16
C GLU A 66 6.74 21.58 -2.34
N ILE A 67 5.50 21.21 -2.64
CA ILE A 67 5.18 20.62 -3.95
C ILE A 67 5.67 21.61 -5.00
N PRO A 68 6.40 21.18 -6.04
CA PRO A 68 6.70 22.02 -7.18
C PRO A 68 5.38 22.38 -7.87
N LEU A 69 4.71 23.37 -7.29
CA LEU A 69 3.68 24.21 -7.90
C LEU A 69 4.41 25.11 -8.90
N GLY A 70 5.19 24.51 -9.79
CA GLY A 70 5.39 25.10 -11.09
C GLY A 70 4.04 25.00 -11.75
N LEU A 71 3.14 25.95 -11.47
CA LEU A 71 2.06 26.22 -12.40
C LEU A 71 2.78 26.38 -13.73
N SER A 72 2.54 25.45 -14.66
CA SER A 72 2.96 25.69 -16.02
C SER A 72 2.40 27.08 -16.35
N GLU A 73 3.23 27.98 -16.86
CA GLU A 73 2.80 29.30 -17.31
C GLU A 73 1.51 29.18 -18.16
N VAL A 74 1.31 28.03 -18.81
CA VAL A 74 0.11 27.57 -19.53
C VAL A 74 -1.22 27.70 -18.76
N ILE A 75 -1.30 27.42 -17.44
CA ILE A 75 -2.56 27.55 -16.67
C ILE A 75 -2.71 28.98 -16.11
N THR A 76 -1.60 29.65 -15.80
CA THR A 76 -1.59 30.99 -15.17
C THR A 76 -1.91 32.12 -16.13
N ASP A 77 -1.54 32.01 -17.41
CA ASP A 77 -1.62 33.13 -18.36
C ASP A 77 -3.07 33.50 -18.77
N LYS A 78 -4.07 32.72 -18.35
CA LYS A 78 -5.45 32.85 -18.83
C LYS A 78 -6.55 33.09 -17.78
N ASN A 79 -6.20 33.43 -16.52
CA ASN A 79 -7.21 33.62 -15.45
C ASN A 79 -8.17 32.42 -15.28
N HIS A 80 -7.70 31.20 -15.53
CA HIS A 80 -8.56 30.01 -15.38
C HIS A 80 -8.85 29.76 -13.89
N VAL A 81 -10.14 29.64 -13.55
CA VAL A 81 -10.57 29.33 -12.19
C VAL A 81 -10.19 27.88 -11.87
N MET A 82 -9.71 27.62 -10.65
CA MET A 82 -9.35 26.28 -10.19
C MET A 82 -10.53 25.30 -10.32
N PRO A 83 -10.27 24.00 -10.60
CA PRO A 83 -11.27 22.96 -10.44
C PRO A 83 -11.91 23.06 -9.06
N ALA A 84 -13.24 23.11 -9.02
CA ALA A 84 -13.97 23.10 -7.76
C ALA A 84 -14.37 21.66 -7.46
N LEU A 85 -13.96 21.15 -6.30
CA LEU A 85 -14.48 19.87 -5.82
C LEU A 85 -15.99 20.02 -5.56
N SER A 86 -16.81 19.18 -6.19
CA SER A 86 -18.27 19.23 -6.09
C SER A 86 -18.83 18.19 -5.16
N GLU A 87 -18.26 16.98 -5.14
CA GLU A 87 -18.75 15.86 -4.33
C GLU A 87 -17.58 14.97 -3.90
N LEU A 88 -17.60 14.50 -2.65
CA LEU A 88 -16.65 13.53 -2.11
C LEU A 88 -17.40 12.52 -1.24
N GLU A 89 -17.66 11.33 -1.78
CA GLU A 89 -18.24 10.21 -1.03
C GLU A 89 -17.15 9.18 -0.72
N ARG A 90 -17.07 8.76 0.55
CA ARG A 90 -16.04 7.81 0.99
C ARG A 90 -16.64 6.75 1.91
N ARG A 91 -16.21 5.50 1.74
CA ARG A 91 -16.66 4.37 2.56
C ARG A 91 -15.65 3.24 2.62
N ILE A 92 -15.69 2.47 3.70
CA ILE A 92 -14.96 1.22 3.83
C ILE A 92 -15.85 0.06 3.36
N ILE A 93 -15.32 -0.75 2.43
CA ILE A 93 -16.01 -1.88 1.82
C ILE A 93 -15.31 -3.18 2.23
N GLY A 94 -16.12 -4.18 2.59
CA GLY A 94 -15.64 -5.52 2.94
C GLY A 94 -15.72 -5.82 4.44
N GLU A 95 -15.23 -7.00 4.81
CA GLU A 95 -15.28 -7.55 6.16
C GLU A 95 -13.91 -8.06 6.59
N GLY A 96 -13.72 -8.27 7.91
CA GLY A 96 -12.44 -8.74 8.44
C GLY A 96 -11.35 -7.66 8.48
N SER A 97 -10.09 -8.12 8.48
CA SER A 97 -8.89 -7.28 8.57
C SER A 97 -8.42 -6.74 7.22
N HIS A 98 -8.85 -7.32 6.10
CA HIS A 98 -8.56 -6.81 4.76
C HIS A 98 -9.84 -6.19 4.19
N ARG A 99 -9.81 -4.88 3.94
CA ARG A 99 -10.93 -4.09 3.41
C ARG A 99 -10.46 -3.15 2.32
N ARG A 100 -11.39 -2.43 1.69
CA ARG A 100 -11.07 -1.42 0.68
C ARG A 100 -11.64 -0.07 1.08
N LEU A 101 -10.85 0.98 0.95
CA LEU A 101 -11.33 2.36 1.02
C LEU A 101 -11.76 2.79 -0.38
N SER A 102 -13.06 2.97 -0.56
CA SER A 102 -13.65 3.47 -1.79
C SER A 102 -13.88 4.97 -1.65
N SER A 103 -13.33 5.75 -2.57
CA SER A 103 -13.56 7.18 -2.68
C SER A 103 -14.10 7.52 -4.07
N SER A 104 -15.26 8.16 -4.10
CA SER A 104 -15.90 8.72 -5.30
C SER A 104 -15.79 10.23 -5.22
N ILE A 105 -15.07 10.82 -6.16
CA ILE A 105 -14.68 12.23 -6.16
C ILE A 105 -15.21 12.84 -7.45
N ARG A 106 -15.99 13.93 -7.35
CA ARG A 106 -16.48 14.68 -8.52
C ARG A 106 -15.96 16.10 -8.49
N PHE A 107 -15.33 16.52 -9.59
CA PHE A 107 -14.86 17.89 -9.79
C PHE A 107 -15.71 18.60 -10.83
N LYS A 108 -16.05 19.86 -10.59
CA LYS A 108 -16.59 20.76 -11.60
C LYS A 108 -15.45 21.43 -12.36
N LEU A 109 -15.45 21.26 -13.66
CA LEU A 109 -14.45 21.84 -14.55
C LEU A 109 -15.09 22.97 -15.37
N GLN A 110 -14.37 24.09 -15.48
CA GLN A 110 -14.75 25.11 -16.44
C GLN A 110 -14.46 24.63 -17.87
N PRO A 111 -15.26 25.01 -18.87
CA PRO A 111 -15.10 24.58 -20.26
C PRO A 111 -13.69 24.86 -20.83
N GLU A 112 -13.08 25.97 -20.43
CA GLU A 112 -11.74 26.37 -20.88
C GLU A 112 -10.67 25.44 -20.30
N LEU A 113 -10.75 25.15 -18.99
CA LEU A 113 -9.82 24.22 -18.33
C LEU A 113 -9.97 22.79 -18.87
N LYS A 114 -11.20 22.38 -19.18
CA LYS A 114 -11.51 21.09 -19.82
C LYS A 114 -10.77 20.95 -21.16
N SER A 115 -10.73 22.01 -21.97
CA SER A 115 -10.01 22.00 -23.25
C SER A 115 -8.49 21.89 -23.08
N GLU A 116 -7.92 22.57 -22.09
CA GLU A 116 -6.48 22.50 -21.77
C GLU A 116 -6.09 21.11 -21.23
N LEU A 117 -6.92 20.53 -20.34
CA LEU A 117 -6.73 19.18 -19.81
C LEU A 117 -6.84 18.10 -20.89
N THR A 118 -7.65 18.32 -21.94
CA THR A 118 -7.69 17.40 -23.10
C THR A 118 -6.50 17.54 -24.04
N ALA A 119 -5.87 18.72 -24.09
CA ALA A 119 -4.74 19.01 -24.96
C ALA A 119 -3.42 18.49 -24.37
N HIS A 120 -3.35 18.30 -23.05
CA HIS A 120 -2.16 17.86 -22.32
C HIS A 120 -2.34 16.45 -21.73
N SER A 121 -1.23 15.77 -21.46
CA SER A 121 -1.24 14.54 -20.68
C SER A 121 -1.35 14.89 -19.20
N CYS A 122 -2.57 14.81 -18.65
CA CYS A 122 -2.86 15.12 -17.26
C CYS A 122 -3.28 13.88 -16.47
N GLU A 123 -2.91 13.87 -15.20
CA GLU A 123 -3.28 12.86 -14.23
C GLU A 123 -3.84 13.48 -12.95
N VAL A 124 -4.71 12.73 -12.29
CA VAL A 124 -5.17 13.00 -10.93
C VAL A 124 -4.30 12.19 -9.99
N ILE A 125 -3.79 12.86 -8.96
CA ILE A 125 -3.02 12.24 -7.89
C ILE A 125 -3.81 12.37 -6.60
N ILE A 126 -3.97 11.24 -5.93
CA ILE A 126 -4.69 11.12 -4.67
C ILE A 126 -3.70 10.65 -3.63
N ILE A 127 -3.49 11.47 -2.60
CA ILE A 127 -2.61 11.16 -1.48
C ILE A 127 -3.49 10.85 -0.27
N GLU A 128 -3.51 9.59 0.13
CA GLU A 128 -4.28 9.09 1.26
C GLU A 128 -3.37 8.91 2.47
N ARG A 129 -3.64 9.66 3.54
CA ARG A 129 -2.87 9.59 4.80
C ARG A 129 -3.50 8.56 5.73
N LEU A 130 -2.93 7.36 5.78
CA LEU A 130 -3.53 6.28 6.55
C LEU A 130 -3.45 6.53 8.06
N PRO A 131 -4.52 6.24 8.82
CA PRO A 131 -4.49 6.34 10.28
C PRO A 131 -3.60 5.25 10.88
N SER A 132 -3.12 5.48 12.10
CA SER A 132 -2.37 4.47 12.84
C SER A 132 -3.20 3.20 13.01
N GLY A 133 -2.57 2.04 12.81
CA GLY A 133 -3.24 0.75 12.88
C GLY A 133 -3.83 0.25 11.56
N VAL A 134 -3.66 0.99 10.46
CA VAL A 134 -4.00 0.55 9.10
C VAL A 134 -2.79 0.73 8.19
N PHE A 135 -2.63 -0.14 7.20
CA PHE A 135 -1.65 0.01 6.12
C PHE A 135 -2.23 -0.47 4.79
N ALA A 136 -1.60 -0.07 3.68
CA ALA A 136 -1.83 -0.68 2.38
C ALA A 136 -0.63 -1.57 2.02
N ASP A 137 -0.89 -2.72 1.40
CA ASP A 137 0.17 -3.62 0.95
C ASP A 137 0.77 -3.10 -0.38
N PRO A 138 2.07 -2.76 -0.44
CA PRO A 138 2.71 -2.31 -1.67
C PRO A 138 2.59 -3.31 -2.83
N PHE A 139 2.61 -4.62 -2.55
CA PHE A 139 2.50 -5.65 -3.60
C PHE A 139 1.09 -5.69 -4.19
N GLU A 140 0.07 -5.48 -3.36
CA GLU A 140 -1.32 -5.41 -3.82
C GLU A 140 -1.56 -4.17 -4.68
N LEU A 141 -1.00 -3.02 -4.31
CA LEU A 141 -1.03 -1.81 -5.12
C LEU A 141 -0.30 -1.99 -6.45
N GLN A 142 0.88 -2.62 -6.44
CA GLN A 142 1.61 -2.90 -7.67
C GLN A 142 0.79 -3.79 -8.62
N HIS A 143 0.05 -4.76 -8.09
CA HIS A 143 -0.87 -5.56 -8.91
C HIS A 143 -2.01 -4.73 -9.53
N LEU A 144 -2.49 -3.69 -8.85
CA LEU A 144 -3.49 -2.76 -9.41
C LEU A 144 -2.89 -1.91 -10.55
N VAL A 145 -1.64 -1.47 -10.40
CA VAL A 145 -0.88 -0.79 -11.47
C VAL A 145 -0.69 -1.71 -12.67
N GLN A 146 -0.21 -2.95 -12.46
CA GLN A 146 -0.01 -3.95 -13.53
C GLN A 146 -1.28 -4.27 -14.32
N ARG A 147 -2.45 -4.19 -13.66
CA ARG A 147 -3.76 -4.41 -14.28
C ARG A 147 -4.32 -3.16 -14.97
N GLY A 148 -3.61 -2.03 -14.91
CA GLY A 148 -4.03 -0.75 -15.47
C GLY A 148 -5.18 -0.09 -14.72
N VAL A 149 -5.40 -0.45 -13.45
CA VAL A 149 -6.38 0.25 -12.59
C VAL A 149 -5.85 1.63 -12.20
N PHE A 150 -4.56 1.69 -11.87
CA PHE A 150 -3.81 2.92 -11.60
C PHE A 150 -2.72 3.09 -12.65
N THR A 151 -2.37 4.33 -12.98
CA THR A 151 -1.18 4.59 -13.81
C THR A 151 0.09 4.36 -13.00
N ASP A 152 0.07 4.72 -11.73
CA ASP A 152 1.13 4.42 -10.77
C ASP A 152 0.56 4.44 -9.34
N ALA A 153 1.20 3.73 -8.40
CA ALA A 153 0.81 3.75 -6.99
C ALA A 153 1.94 3.28 -6.07
N ALA A 154 2.15 3.98 -4.96
CA ALA A 154 3.15 3.63 -3.97
C ALA A 154 2.70 3.90 -2.52
N VAL A 155 3.37 3.24 -1.58
CA VAL A 155 3.20 3.46 -0.14
C VAL A 155 4.49 4.03 0.43
N PHE A 156 4.37 5.06 1.26
CA PHE A 156 5.47 5.72 1.96
C PHE A 156 5.25 5.72 3.47
N GLY A 157 6.33 5.85 4.25
CA GLY A 157 6.29 5.74 5.71
C GLY A 157 6.43 4.30 6.18
N ASP A 158 5.59 3.86 7.13
CA ASP A 158 5.68 2.50 7.67
C ASP A 158 5.13 1.45 6.70
N THR A 159 6.04 0.75 6.04
CA THR A 159 5.77 -0.36 5.10
C THR A 159 6.00 -1.74 5.72
N ASN A 160 6.31 -1.83 7.02
CA ASN A 160 6.50 -3.12 7.68
C ASN A 160 5.13 -3.76 7.93
N LEU A 161 4.78 -4.78 7.14
CA LEU A 161 3.48 -5.44 7.18
C LEU A 161 3.25 -6.25 8.48
N GLU A 162 4.32 -6.54 9.23
CA GLU A 162 4.30 -7.40 10.42
C GLU A 162 4.19 -6.61 11.75
N LEU A 163 4.40 -5.28 11.73
CA LEU A 163 4.34 -4.49 12.96
C LEU A 163 2.91 -4.41 13.52
N PRO A 164 2.73 -4.64 14.83
CA PRO A 164 1.45 -4.39 15.48
C PRO A 164 1.16 -2.88 15.55
N SER A 165 -0.11 -2.52 15.67
CA SER A 165 -0.56 -1.12 15.62
C SER A 165 0.13 -0.19 16.63
N PHE A 166 0.47 -0.67 17.82
CA PHE A 166 1.09 0.13 18.89
C PHE A 166 2.59 0.39 18.67
N CYS A 167 3.22 -0.34 17.75
CA CYS A 167 4.62 -0.13 17.34
C CYS A 167 4.73 0.50 15.95
N ALA A 168 3.65 0.52 15.18
CA ALA A 168 3.66 0.99 13.81
C ALA A 168 3.55 2.52 13.74
N ASN A 169 4.33 3.12 12.85
CA ASN A 169 4.13 4.48 12.41
C ASN A 169 3.03 4.54 11.34
N ARG A 170 2.64 5.76 10.97
CA ARG A 170 1.67 5.97 9.89
C ARG A 170 2.32 5.86 8.52
N SER A 171 1.50 5.53 7.54
CA SER A 171 1.89 5.47 6.13
C SER A 171 0.99 6.37 5.28
N VAL A 172 1.49 6.69 4.09
CA VAL A 172 0.81 7.47 3.08
C VAL A 172 0.74 6.64 1.81
N VAL A 173 -0.42 6.59 1.17
CA VAL A 173 -0.59 5.96 -0.13
C VAL A 173 -0.76 7.06 -1.16
N GLU A 174 0.07 7.05 -2.20
CA GLU A 174 -0.04 7.97 -3.33
C GLU A 174 -0.47 7.16 -4.56
N VAL A 175 -1.60 7.56 -5.16
CA VAL A 175 -2.19 6.89 -6.33
C VAL A 175 -2.29 7.88 -7.47
N HIS A 176 -1.84 7.47 -8.65
CA HIS A 176 -1.89 8.24 -9.89
C HIS A 176 -2.93 7.60 -10.82
N MET A 177 -3.74 8.44 -11.45
CA MET A 177 -4.76 8.03 -12.42
C MET A 177 -4.76 8.98 -13.61
N SER A 178 -4.61 8.47 -14.84
CA SER A 178 -4.72 9.30 -16.04
C SER A 178 -6.14 9.82 -16.23
N ILE A 179 -6.27 11.07 -16.69
CA ILE A 179 -7.56 11.64 -17.08
C ILE A 179 -7.81 11.23 -18.54
N PRO A 180 -8.78 10.35 -18.84
CA PRO A 180 -9.00 9.92 -20.21
C PRO A 180 -9.62 11.06 -21.02
N SER A 181 -9.08 11.33 -22.21
CA SER A 181 -9.59 12.36 -23.13
C SER A 181 -11.08 12.19 -23.50
N LYS A 182 -11.61 10.96 -23.41
CA LYS A 182 -13.02 10.63 -23.66
C LYS A 182 -13.96 10.91 -22.47
N VAL A 183 -13.43 11.01 -21.24
CA VAL A 183 -14.23 11.38 -20.05
C VAL A 183 -14.56 12.87 -20.10
N LEU A 184 -13.61 13.68 -20.57
CA LEU A 184 -13.78 15.11 -20.82
C LEU A 184 -14.58 15.44 -22.10
N SER A 185 -15.14 14.48 -22.84
CA SER A 185 -15.89 14.74 -24.09
C SER A 185 -17.40 14.56 -23.97
N ARG A 186 -17.92 14.11 -22.82
CA ARG A 186 -19.36 14.08 -22.57
C ARG A 186 -19.88 15.46 -22.15
N TYR A 187 -21.14 15.72 -22.45
CA TYR A 187 -21.94 16.92 -22.15
C TYR A 187 -22.06 17.26 -20.64
N GLU A 188 -21.36 16.52 -19.78
CA GLU A 188 -21.28 16.78 -18.34
C GLU A 188 -20.04 17.66 -18.09
N ASP A 189 -20.21 18.74 -17.33
CA ASP A 189 -19.12 19.65 -16.94
C ASP A 189 -18.26 19.10 -15.79
N ASP A 190 -18.50 17.83 -15.43
CA ASP A 190 -17.94 17.19 -14.24
C ASP A 190 -16.91 16.09 -14.60
N LEU A 191 -15.82 16.03 -13.84
CA LEU A 191 -14.83 14.96 -13.86
C LEU A 191 -15.07 14.04 -12.67
N ASP A 192 -15.48 12.80 -12.95
CA ASP A 192 -15.66 11.75 -11.96
C ASP A 192 -14.40 10.88 -11.82
N VAL A 193 -13.92 10.73 -10.60
CA VAL A 193 -12.78 9.89 -10.24
C VAL A 193 -13.22 8.91 -9.15
N ASN A 194 -13.08 7.61 -9.42
CA ASN A 194 -13.35 6.55 -8.47
C ASN A 194 -12.07 5.79 -8.17
N VAL A 195 -11.70 5.73 -6.89
CA VAL A 195 -10.52 5.02 -6.42
C VAL A 195 -10.89 4.01 -5.34
N GLU A 196 -10.30 2.82 -5.40
CA GLU A 196 -10.39 1.82 -4.36
C GLU A 196 -8.99 1.42 -3.89
N VAL A 197 -8.63 1.82 -2.67
CA VAL A 197 -7.35 1.48 -2.05
C VAL A 197 -7.54 0.25 -1.15
N PRO A 198 -6.81 -0.85 -1.36
CA PRO A 198 -6.82 -2.00 -0.45
C PRO A 198 -6.12 -1.65 0.86
N LEU A 199 -6.73 -2.05 1.97
CA LEU A 199 -6.33 -1.70 3.32
C LEU A 199 -6.33 -2.91 4.24
N HIS A 200 -5.29 -3.00 5.06
CA HIS A 200 -5.08 -4.05 6.03
C HIS A 200 -5.03 -3.46 7.43
N ALA A 201 -5.83 -4.01 8.35
CA ALA A 201 -5.81 -3.67 9.75
C ALA A 201 -4.62 -4.34 10.45
N ARG A 202 -3.83 -3.55 11.18
CA ARG A 202 -2.79 -4.05 12.08
C ARG A 202 -3.42 -4.56 13.36
N TYR A 203 -2.73 -5.49 14.02
CA TYR A 203 -3.19 -6.02 15.29
C TYR A 203 -3.26 -4.93 16.37
N PRO A 204 -4.45 -4.64 16.93
CA PRO A 204 -4.63 -3.72 18.04
C PRO A 204 -4.16 -4.33 19.37
N PRO A 205 -3.89 -3.50 20.40
CA PRO A 205 -3.62 -4.01 21.74
C PRO A 205 -4.81 -4.82 22.29
N LEU A 206 -4.51 -5.81 23.14
CA LEU A 206 -5.52 -6.68 23.76
C LEU A 206 -6.32 -5.95 24.85
N GLY A 207 -7.56 -6.37 25.06
CA GLY A 207 -8.38 -5.93 26.21
C GLY A 207 -9.16 -4.64 26.01
N VAL A 208 -9.26 -4.16 24.78
CA VAL A 208 -10.34 -3.27 24.33
C VAL A 208 -11.29 -4.09 23.44
N ASP A 209 -12.56 -3.70 23.29
CA ASP A 209 -13.49 -4.43 22.41
C ASP A 209 -13.18 -4.13 20.93
N PHE A 210 -13.06 -2.85 20.61
CA PHE A 210 -12.74 -2.34 19.28
C PHE A 210 -11.71 -1.23 19.35
N SER A 211 -10.81 -1.22 18.38
CA SER A 211 -9.90 -0.11 18.11
C SER A 211 -10.49 0.69 16.96
N ARG A 212 -11.01 1.88 17.28
CA ARG A 212 -11.58 2.79 16.29
C ARG A 212 -10.48 3.54 15.56
N VAL A 213 -10.43 3.42 14.24
CA VAL A 213 -9.58 4.26 13.38
C VAL A 213 -10.44 5.15 12.50
N GLU A 214 -9.98 6.38 12.31
CA GLU A 214 -10.69 7.43 11.59
C GLU A 214 -9.83 7.90 10.42
N PHE A 215 -10.38 7.87 9.21
CA PHE A 215 -9.66 8.32 8.03
C PHE A 215 -9.86 9.83 7.84
N GLY A 216 -8.74 10.53 7.71
CA GLY A 216 -8.72 11.93 7.28
C GLY A 216 -9.09 12.07 5.81
N GLN A 217 -9.27 13.30 5.34
CA GLN A 217 -9.50 13.57 3.92
C GLN A 217 -8.22 13.32 3.11
N PRO A 218 -8.33 12.86 1.85
CA PRO A 218 -7.18 12.76 0.96
C PRO A 218 -6.74 14.15 0.46
N ASP A 219 -5.46 14.31 0.17
CA ASP A 219 -4.99 15.44 -0.62
C ASP A 219 -5.19 15.13 -2.10
N LEU A 220 -5.78 16.07 -2.84
CA LEU A 220 -6.11 15.92 -4.25
C LEU A 220 -5.28 16.89 -5.08
N LEU A 221 -4.65 16.37 -6.13
CA LEU A 221 -3.80 17.13 -7.04
C LEU A 221 -4.14 16.76 -8.50
N ILE A 222 -4.14 17.74 -9.40
CA ILE A 222 -4.03 17.48 -10.85
C ILE A 222 -2.63 17.86 -11.27
N CYS A 223 -1.95 16.95 -11.95
CA CYS A 223 -0.64 17.19 -12.52
C CYS A 223 -0.68 16.99 -14.03
N CYS A 224 -0.13 17.95 -14.78
CA CYS A 224 -0.05 17.91 -16.23
C CYS A 224 1.39 18.04 -16.69
N SER A 225 1.75 17.27 -17.71
CA SER A 225 3.02 17.38 -18.43
C SER A 225 2.78 17.76 -19.88
N THR A 226 3.60 18.67 -20.40
CA THR A 226 3.72 18.93 -21.84
C THR A 226 4.56 17.83 -22.48
N GLU A 227 4.16 17.36 -23.68
CA GLU A 227 4.80 16.24 -24.39
C GLU A 227 6.31 16.41 -24.65
N GLU A 228 6.83 17.65 -24.57
CA GLU A 228 8.22 17.97 -24.89
C GLU A 228 9.21 17.76 -23.71
N ASN A 229 8.75 17.64 -22.45
CA ASN A 229 9.59 17.39 -21.27
C ASN A 229 8.80 16.80 -20.09
N ALA A 230 8.91 15.49 -19.87
CA ALA A 230 8.30 14.79 -18.73
C ALA A 230 8.79 15.29 -17.34
N LEU A 231 9.94 15.98 -17.30
CA LEU A 231 10.55 16.50 -16.08
C LEU A 231 9.95 17.84 -15.60
N ASN A 232 9.26 18.57 -16.47
CA ASN A 232 8.57 19.81 -16.10
C ASN A 232 7.09 19.52 -15.86
N ARG A 233 6.81 18.78 -14.79
CA ARG A 233 5.43 18.48 -14.38
C ARG A 233 4.86 19.62 -13.56
N SER A 234 3.73 20.15 -14.01
CA SER A 234 2.99 21.19 -13.29
C SER A 234 1.87 20.58 -12.48
N CYS A 235 1.84 20.85 -11.18
CA CYS A 235 0.82 20.32 -10.27
C CYS A 235 -0.03 21.44 -9.66
N LEU A 236 -1.31 21.18 -9.53
CA LEU A 236 -2.31 22.06 -8.95
C LEU A 236 -3.00 21.32 -7.80
N SER A 237 -2.88 21.85 -6.58
CA SER A 237 -3.64 21.32 -5.43
C SER A 237 -5.08 21.81 -5.51
N MET A 238 -6.06 20.92 -5.37
CA MET A 238 -7.45 21.37 -5.35
C MET A 238 -7.85 21.83 -3.95
N PRO A 239 -8.45 23.03 -3.83
CA PRO A 239 -9.03 23.45 -2.56
C PRO A 239 -10.19 22.54 -2.19
N THR A 240 -10.06 21.82 -1.08
CA THR A 240 -11.13 21.03 -0.49
C THR A 240 -12.11 21.90 0.31
N ASN A 241 -11.69 23.08 0.77
CA ASN A 241 -12.33 23.88 1.82
C ASN A 241 -13.71 24.51 1.51
N ASP A 242 -14.14 24.57 0.24
CA ASP A 242 -15.31 25.39 -0.19
C ASP A 242 -16.66 24.64 -0.25
N ILE A 243 -16.71 23.37 0.13
CA ILE A 243 -17.94 22.57 0.04
C ILE A 243 -18.77 22.77 1.30
N SER A 244 -20.00 23.28 1.23
CA SER A 244 -20.88 23.39 2.41
C SER A 244 -21.33 22.02 2.97
N ASP A 245 -21.19 20.96 2.17
CA ASP A 245 -21.35 19.55 2.54
C ASP A 245 -20.04 18.93 3.08
N TYR A 246 -19.06 19.76 3.48
CA TYR A 246 -17.75 19.42 4.03
C TYR A 246 -17.75 18.44 5.22
N LYS A 247 -18.93 18.17 5.77
CA LYS A 247 -19.17 17.27 6.90
C LYS A 247 -19.65 15.90 6.41
N GLY A 248 -19.06 15.38 5.33
CA GLY A 248 -19.06 13.93 5.12
C GLY A 248 -18.62 13.29 6.43
N SER A 249 -19.47 12.45 7.01
CA SER A 249 -19.18 11.79 8.28
C SER A 249 -17.80 11.13 8.17
N PRO A 250 -16.93 11.29 9.18
CA PRO A 250 -15.61 10.69 9.11
C PRO A 250 -15.74 9.20 8.80
N VAL A 251 -14.89 8.73 7.90
CA VAL A 251 -14.88 7.31 7.55
C VAL A 251 -14.27 6.58 8.73
N ILE A 252 -15.10 5.81 9.43
CA ILE A 252 -14.72 5.09 10.63
C ILE A 252 -14.59 3.60 10.31
N TRP A 253 -13.51 2.99 10.80
CA TRP A 253 -13.35 1.55 10.83
C TRP A 253 -13.10 1.08 12.26
N ASP A 254 -14.06 0.33 12.80
CA ASP A 254 -13.91 -0.34 14.09
C ASP A 254 -13.21 -1.70 13.88
N ILE A 255 -11.95 -1.79 14.32
CA ILE A 255 -11.12 -2.99 14.20
C ILE A 255 -11.31 -3.85 15.46
N PRO A 256 -11.74 -5.12 15.34
CA PRO A 256 -11.97 -5.98 16.48
C PRO A 256 -10.65 -6.28 17.20
N CYS A 257 -10.69 -6.22 18.52
CA CYS A 257 -9.52 -6.47 19.36
C CYS A 257 -9.60 -7.83 20.03
N GLY A 258 -8.43 -8.38 20.37
CA GLY A 258 -8.36 -9.68 21.03
C GLY A 258 -8.84 -9.61 22.48
N ILE A 259 -9.64 -10.60 22.88
CA ILE A 259 -10.14 -10.79 24.24
C ILE A 259 -8.97 -11.26 25.14
N LYS A 260 -8.68 -10.50 26.19
CA LYS A 260 -7.51 -10.75 27.05
C LYS A 260 -7.64 -12.06 27.85
N GLU A 261 -8.86 -12.41 28.24
CA GLU A 261 -9.19 -13.61 29.00
C GLU A 261 -8.87 -14.90 28.23
N HIS A 262 -8.99 -14.85 26.90
CA HIS A 262 -8.70 -15.99 26.04
C HIS A 262 -7.20 -16.17 25.78
N ALA A 263 -6.39 -15.13 25.97
CA ALA A 263 -4.97 -15.14 25.59
C ALA A 263 -4.18 -16.28 26.25
N THR A 264 -4.40 -16.52 27.55
CA THR A 264 -3.72 -17.60 28.29
C THR A 264 -4.11 -18.98 27.77
N VAL A 265 -5.41 -19.21 27.54
CA VAL A 265 -5.91 -20.50 27.04
C VAL A 265 -5.41 -20.76 25.63
N VAL A 266 -5.55 -19.77 24.75
CA VAL A 266 -5.08 -19.85 23.36
C VAL A 266 -3.57 -20.12 23.31
N SER A 267 -2.78 -19.40 24.11
CA SER A 267 -1.34 -19.61 24.19
C SER A 267 -0.98 -21.02 24.66
N ALA A 268 -1.61 -21.51 25.74
CA ALA A 268 -1.33 -22.84 26.27
C ALA A 268 -1.68 -23.95 25.28
N VAL A 269 -2.83 -23.84 24.60
CA VAL A 269 -3.29 -24.81 23.60
C VAL A 269 -2.37 -24.80 22.37
N ILE A 270 -2.07 -23.63 21.81
CA ILE A 270 -1.18 -23.51 20.64
C ILE A 270 0.21 -24.04 20.98
N PHE A 271 0.75 -23.69 22.14
CA PHE A 271 2.06 -24.17 22.59
C PHE A 271 2.09 -25.70 22.74
N GLY A 272 1.05 -26.27 23.34
CA GLY A 272 0.90 -27.73 23.46
C GLY A 272 0.88 -28.42 22.10
N PHE A 273 0.05 -27.94 21.16
CA PHE A 273 -0.01 -28.48 19.80
C PHE A 273 1.29 -28.30 19.02
N ALA A 274 1.97 -27.18 19.19
CA ALA A 274 3.26 -26.92 18.55
C ALA A 274 4.32 -27.93 19.02
N ILE A 275 4.40 -28.19 20.34
CA ILE A 275 5.32 -29.20 20.90
C ILE A 275 5.00 -30.59 20.36
N VAL A 276 3.72 -31.01 20.43
CA VAL A 276 3.32 -32.34 19.95
C VAL A 276 3.64 -32.51 18.48
N THR A 277 3.33 -31.51 17.65
CA THR A 277 3.63 -31.52 16.22
C THR A 277 5.14 -31.59 15.97
N ALA A 278 5.94 -30.79 16.67
CA ALA A 278 7.40 -30.81 16.55
C ALA A 278 7.98 -32.19 16.92
N VAL A 279 7.52 -32.80 18.01
CA VAL A 279 7.95 -34.15 18.42
C VAL A 279 7.56 -35.20 17.38
N LEU A 280 6.35 -35.13 16.83
CA LEU A 280 5.90 -36.05 15.77
C LEU A 280 6.75 -35.90 14.49
N ILE A 281 7.09 -34.67 14.09
CA ILE A 281 7.97 -34.42 12.94
C ILE A 281 9.35 -35.03 13.18
N VAL A 282 9.92 -34.88 14.37
CA VAL A 282 11.23 -35.46 14.70
C VAL A 282 11.17 -36.99 14.72
N LEU A 283 10.18 -37.57 15.40
CA LEU A 283 10.02 -39.03 15.48
C LEU A 283 9.80 -39.66 14.10
N THR A 284 8.95 -39.05 13.27
CA THR A 284 8.70 -39.55 11.90
C THR A 284 9.97 -39.45 11.05
N SER A 285 10.75 -38.38 11.18
CA SER A 285 12.03 -38.23 10.46
C SER A 285 13.07 -39.30 10.85
N ILE A 286 13.16 -39.64 12.13
CA ILE A 286 14.05 -40.71 12.64
C ILE A 286 13.55 -42.08 12.14
N CYS A 287 12.29 -42.41 12.37
CA CYS A 287 11.70 -43.70 11.98
C CYS A 287 11.74 -43.92 10.45
N TYR A 288 11.54 -42.86 9.66
CA TYR A 288 11.64 -42.93 8.21
C TYR A 288 13.07 -43.19 7.74
N SER A 289 14.07 -42.56 8.38
CA SER A 289 15.49 -42.78 8.09
C SER A 289 15.92 -44.22 8.40
N ASP A 290 15.44 -44.79 9.51
CA ASP A 290 15.72 -46.19 9.87
C ASP A 290 15.05 -47.20 8.92
N SER A 291 13.86 -46.89 8.41
CA SER A 291 13.14 -47.75 7.46
C SER A 291 13.83 -47.88 6.09
N GLN A 292 14.50 -46.81 5.61
CA GLN A 292 15.34 -46.89 4.40
C GLN A 292 16.63 -47.68 4.63
N GLY A 293 17.20 -47.61 5.83
CA GLY A 293 18.36 -48.43 6.22
C GLY A 293 18.04 -49.93 6.25
N SER A 294 16.87 -50.31 6.76
CA SER A 294 16.47 -51.72 6.87
C SER A 294 16.06 -52.35 5.54
N ASN A 295 15.51 -51.58 4.59
CA ASN A 295 15.13 -52.12 3.26
C ASN A 295 16.33 -52.42 2.35
N LYS A 296 17.53 -51.91 2.67
CA LYS A 296 18.76 -52.28 1.96
C LYS A 296 19.39 -53.60 2.43
N ILE A 297 18.97 -54.15 3.57
CA ILE A 297 19.57 -55.39 4.14
C ILE A 297 18.82 -56.67 3.69
N LYS A 298 17.64 -56.55 3.08
CA LYS A 298 16.85 -57.72 2.60
C LYS A 298 17.09 -58.12 1.14
N LYS A 299 18.08 -57.54 0.45
CA LYS A 299 18.52 -57.97 -0.89
C LYS A 299 20.02 -58.27 -0.88
N GLN A 300 20.40 -59.39 -0.27
CA GLN A 300 21.64 -60.10 -0.55
C GLN A 300 21.43 -61.59 -0.35
#